data_AF-A0A6B3H9T6-F1
#
_entry.id   AF-A0A6B3H9T6-F1
#
_cell.length_a   1.000
_cell.length_b   1.000
_cell.length_c   1.000
_cell.angle_alpha   90.00
_cell.angle_beta   90.00
_cell.angle_gamma   90.00
#
_symmetry.space_group_name_H-M   'P 1'
#
loop_
_entity.id
_entity.type
_entity.pdbx_description
1 polymer ?
#
loop_
_entity_poly.entity_id
_entity_poly.type
_entity_poly.pdbx_seq_one_letter_code
_entity_poly.pdbx_strand_id
1 'polypeptide(L)'
;CAEIEKLYRDGIDRPKLVHWFAAYDLVAEYLAPHPGSTWAKGPDALDLTQPPRKLVDDVLPDEFPLSMFYEALAKKLKHVIASTKGITAASAEQAAA
;
A
#
# COMPACT_ATOMS: atom_id res chain seq x y z
N CYS A 1 5.22 -3.47 9.83
CA CYS A 1 4.91 -4.75 9.13
C CYS A 1 3.61 -5.38 9.59
N ALA A 2 3.24 -5.33 10.88
CA ALA A 2 2.02 -5.96 11.39
C ALA A 2 0.71 -5.46 10.74
N GLU A 3 0.63 -4.19 10.35
CA GLU A 3 -0.60 -3.59 9.80
C GLU A 3 -0.91 -4.05 8.37
N ILE A 4 0.12 -4.15 7.52
CA ILE A 4 -0.01 -4.70 6.16
C ILE A 4 -0.38 -6.19 6.24
N GLU A 5 0.26 -6.92 7.15
CA GLU A 5 -0.01 -8.35 7.36
C GLU A 5 -1.44 -8.57 7.89
N LYS A 6 -1.92 -7.69 8.78
CA LYS A 6 -3.30 -7.66 9.24
C LYS A 6 -4.27 -7.34 8.11
N LEU A 7 -3.99 -6.31 7.31
CA LEU A 7 -4.81 -5.95 6.15
C LEU A 7 -4.96 -7.16 5.22
N TYR A 8 -3.84 -7.83 4.89
CA TYR A 8 -3.84 -9.03 4.05
C TYR A 8 -4.70 -10.15 4.63
N ARG A 9 -4.53 -10.49 5.91
CA ARG A 9 -5.34 -11.53 6.58
C ARG A 9 -6.81 -11.18 6.61
N ASP A 10 -7.14 -9.95 6.99
CA ASP A 10 -8.53 -9.48 7.09
C ASP A 10 -9.23 -9.47 5.72
N GLY A 11 -8.49 -9.56 4.60
CA GLY A 11 -9.06 -9.61 3.26
C GLY A 11 -9.91 -10.85 2.98
N ILE A 12 -9.71 -11.96 3.70
CA ILE A 12 -10.50 -13.18 3.50
C ILE A 12 -11.95 -13.03 4.00
N ASP A 13 -12.14 -12.26 5.07
CA ASP A 13 -13.42 -12.10 5.75
C ASP A 13 -14.16 -10.82 5.34
N ARG A 14 -13.58 -10.00 4.44
CA ARG A 14 -14.15 -8.71 4.05
C ARG A 14 -14.73 -8.72 2.63
N PRO A 15 -15.91 -8.14 2.42
CA PRO A 15 -16.36 -7.77 1.08
C PRO A 15 -15.32 -6.86 0.41
N LYS A 16 -15.15 -7.02 -0.90
CA LYS A 16 -14.11 -6.32 -1.70
C LYS A 16 -14.06 -4.82 -1.44
N LEU A 17 -15.22 -4.14 -1.45
CA LEU A 17 -15.28 -2.69 -1.28
C LEU A 17 -14.90 -2.25 0.14
N VAL A 18 -15.34 -3.01 1.16
CA VAL A 18 -14.94 -2.77 2.56
C VAL A 18 -13.44 -2.95 2.73
N HIS A 19 -12.86 -3.95 2.07
CA HIS A 19 -11.42 -4.17 2.09
C HIS A 19 -10.65 -3.03 1.40
N TRP A 20 -11.18 -2.49 0.30
CA TRP A 20 -10.58 -1.34 -0.39
C TRP A 20 -10.59 -0.07 0.46
N PHE A 21 -11.67 0.22 1.17
CA PHE A 21 -11.68 1.32 2.14
C PHE A 21 -10.64 1.13 3.24
N ALA A 22 -10.53 -0.08 3.81
CA ALA A 22 -9.50 -0.34 4.81
C ALA A 22 -8.08 -0.18 4.27
N ALA A 23 -7.84 -0.51 3.00
CA ALA A 23 -6.56 -0.27 2.34
C ALA A 23 -6.32 1.23 2.10
N TYR A 24 -7.34 1.96 1.68
CA TYR A 24 -7.29 3.41 1.51
C TYR A 24 -6.97 4.13 2.81
N ASP A 25 -7.67 3.79 3.90
CA ASP A 25 -7.46 4.36 5.24
C ASP A 25 -6.04 4.11 5.74
N LEU A 26 -5.50 2.89 5.51
CA LEU A 26 -4.12 2.57 5.87
C LEU A 26 -3.12 3.47 5.14
N VAL A 27 -3.34 3.77 3.86
CA VAL A 27 -2.45 4.68 3.11
C VAL A 27 -2.62 6.12 3.59
N ALA A 28 -3.85 6.54 3.85
CA ALA A 28 -4.20 7.88 4.31
C ALA A 28 -3.60 8.24 5.68
N GLU A 29 -3.27 7.24 6.52
CA GLU A 29 -2.54 7.44 7.77
C GLU A 29 -1.13 8.01 7.54
N TYR A 30 -0.48 7.66 6.42
CA TYR A 30 0.89 8.05 6.12
C TYR A 30 0.98 9.22 5.14
N LEU A 31 -0.03 9.42 4.30
CA LEU A 31 -0.07 10.45 3.27
C LEU A 31 -1.45 11.08 3.21
N ALA A 32 -1.50 12.40 3.28
CA ALA A 32 -2.75 13.12 3.06
C ALA A 32 -3.26 12.83 1.64
N PRO A 33 -4.52 12.38 1.47
CA PRO A 33 -5.10 12.20 0.16
C PRO A 33 -5.34 13.55 -0.51
N HIS A 34 -5.55 13.51 -1.83
CA HIS A 34 -5.87 14.69 -2.61
C HIS A 34 -7.13 15.40 -2.07
N PRO A 35 -7.14 16.74 -1.87
CA PRO A 35 -8.26 17.46 -1.26
C PRO A 35 -9.60 17.30 -1.98
N GLY A 36 -9.55 17.05 -3.29
CA GLY A 36 -10.72 16.81 -4.14
C GLY A 36 -11.24 15.36 -4.13
N SER A 37 -10.61 14.46 -3.38
CA SER A 37 -10.93 13.04 -3.40
C SER A 37 -12.37 12.76 -2.96
N THR A 38 -13.08 11.96 -3.76
CA THR A 38 -14.37 11.39 -3.37
C THR A 38 -14.18 10.24 -2.39
N TRP A 39 -13.11 9.47 -2.53
CA TRP A 39 -12.76 8.37 -1.62
C TRP A 39 -12.48 8.86 -0.20
N ALA A 40 -11.78 9.99 -0.05
CA ALA A 40 -11.51 10.61 1.25
C ALA A 40 -12.78 11.06 2.00
N LYS A 41 -13.89 11.27 1.29
CA LYS A 41 -15.19 11.65 1.88
C LYS A 41 -15.96 10.45 2.41
N GLY A 42 -15.51 9.23 2.13
CA GLY A 42 -16.12 8.00 2.62
C GLY A 42 -17.26 7.45 1.75
N PRO A 43 -17.95 6.40 2.23
CA PRO A 43 -18.89 5.62 1.44
C PRO A 43 -20.11 6.41 0.94
N ASP A 44 -20.55 7.43 1.69
CA ASP A 44 -21.72 8.25 1.32
C ASP A 44 -21.47 9.13 0.09
N ALA A 45 -20.21 9.36 -0.27
CA ALA A 45 -19.83 10.13 -1.44
C ALA A 45 -19.65 9.28 -2.71
N LEU A 46 -19.63 7.95 -2.58
CA LEU A 46 -19.45 7.02 -3.70
C LEU A 46 -20.79 6.40 -4.11
N ASP A 47 -20.95 6.16 -5.41
CA ASP A 47 -22.09 5.41 -5.93
C ASP A 47 -21.84 3.89 -5.81
N LEU A 48 -22.15 3.34 -4.63
CA LEU A 48 -21.92 1.92 -4.31
C LEU A 48 -22.78 0.95 -5.14
N THR A 49 -23.72 1.46 -5.96
CA THR A 49 -24.51 0.63 -6.89
C THR A 49 -23.76 0.30 -8.17
N GLN A 50 -22.67 1.03 -8.45
CA GLN A 50 -21.86 0.80 -9.62
C GLN A 50 -20.97 -0.45 -9.47
N PRO A 51 -20.56 -1.05 -10.60
CA PRO A 51 -19.57 -2.11 -10.57
C PRO A 51 -18.29 -1.62 -9.88
N PRO A 52 -17.59 -2.47 -9.08
CA PRO A 52 -16.39 -2.05 -8.35
C PRO A 52 -15.31 -1.39 -9.20
N ARG A 53 -15.19 -1.77 -10.48
CA ARG A 53 -14.26 -1.13 -11.41
C ARG A 53 -14.51 0.37 -11.57
N LYS A 54 -15.77 0.80 -11.56
CA LYS A 54 -16.13 2.22 -11.68
C LYS A 54 -15.76 3.03 -10.43
N LEU A 55 -15.88 2.43 -9.26
CA LEU A 55 -15.41 3.04 -8.01
C LEU A 55 -13.89 3.26 -8.02
N VAL A 56 -13.12 2.37 -8.66
CA VAL A 56 -11.67 2.56 -8.83
C VAL A 56 -11.36 3.70 -9.80
N ASP A 57 -12.18 3.90 -10.83
CA ASP A 57 -12.01 5.01 -11.78
C ASP A 57 -12.23 6.39 -11.10
N ASP A 58 -12.88 6.45 -9.92
CA ASP A 58 -13.09 7.68 -9.13
C ASP A 58 -11.86 8.11 -8.30
N VAL A 59 -10.80 7.29 -8.26
CA VAL A 59 -9.52 7.63 -7.61
C VAL A 59 -8.75 8.63 -8.49
N LEU A 60 -8.27 9.73 -7.90
CA LEU A 60 -7.61 10.77 -8.68
C LEU A 60 -6.19 10.36 -9.15
N PRO A 61 -5.68 10.88 -10.27
CA PRO A 61 -4.33 10.56 -10.78
C PRO A 61 -3.18 10.85 -9.80
N ASP A 62 -3.36 11.82 -8.89
CA ASP A 62 -2.43 12.15 -7.80
C ASP A 62 -3.15 12.04 -6.44
N GLU A 63 -3.98 11.00 -6.29
CA GLU A 63 -4.74 10.73 -5.07
C GLU A 63 -3.82 10.69 -3.84
N PHE A 64 -2.68 10.02 -3.98
CA PHE A 64 -1.58 10.04 -3.03
C PHE A 64 -0.31 10.39 -3.80
N PRO A 65 0.50 11.37 -3.33
CA PRO A 65 1.68 11.82 -4.06
C PRO A 65 2.75 10.72 -4.12
N LEU A 66 2.79 9.99 -5.24
CA LEU A 66 3.69 8.86 -5.49
C LEU A 66 5.17 9.24 -5.34
N SER A 67 5.52 10.47 -5.72
CA SER A 67 6.87 11.02 -5.64
C SER A 67 7.35 11.19 -4.20
N MET A 68 6.49 11.65 -3.29
CA MET A 68 6.88 11.90 -1.89
C MET A 68 7.00 10.60 -1.09
N PHE A 69 6.15 9.61 -1.37
CA PHE A 69 6.26 8.28 -0.77
C PHE A 69 7.58 7.60 -1.14
N TYR A 70 7.89 7.55 -2.44
CA TYR A 70 9.10 6.90 -2.92
C TYR A 70 10.35 7.62 -2.42
N GLU A 71 10.35 8.97 -2.40
CA GLU A 71 11.46 9.72 -1.84
C GLU A 71 11.67 9.48 -0.34
N ALA A 72 10.60 9.48 0.46
CA ALA A 72 10.68 9.26 1.89
C ALA A 72 11.13 7.82 2.22
N LEU A 73 10.59 6.84 1.50
CA LEU A 73 10.97 5.43 1.63
C LEU A 73 12.42 5.20 1.19
N ALA A 74 12.82 5.74 0.03
CA ALA A 74 14.18 5.63 -0.46
C ALA A 74 15.20 6.27 0.49
N LYS A 75 14.89 7.43 1.08
CA LYS A 75 15.72 8.06 2.12
C LYS A 75 15.91 7.16 3.34
N LYS A 76 14.84 6.54 3.84
CA LYS A 76 14.90 5.63 5.00
C LYS A 76 15.63 4.31 4.69
N LEU A 77 15.43 3.73 3.51
CA LEU A 77 16.02 2.45 3.13
C LEU A 77 17.49 2.55 2.69
N LYS A 78 17.98 3.74 2.34
CA LYS A 78 19.34 3.96 1.82
C LYS A 78 20.44 3.32 2.68
N HIS A 79 20.36 3.50 4.01
CA HIS A 79 21.36 2.95 4.94
C HIS A 79 21.29 1.43 5.05
N VAL A 80 20.07 0.87 5.07
CA VAL A 80 19.86 -0.58 5.12
C VAL A 80 20.41 -1.24 3.86
N ILE A 81 20.04 -0.74 2.68
CA ILE A 81 20.52 -1.24 1.38
C ILE A 81 22.05 -1.17 1.30
N ALA A 82 22.66 -0.08 1.80
CA ALA A 82 24.10 0.04 1.86
C ALA A 82 24.75 -1.00 2.79
N SER A 83 24.13 -1.27 3.96
CA SER A 83 24.64 -2.24 4.94
C SER A 83 24.57 -3.69 4.47
N THR A 84 23.61 -4.01 3.60
CA THR A 84 23.41 -5.36 3.05
C THR A 84 24.03 -5.54 1.66
N LYS A 85 24.70 -4.52 1.13
CA LYS A 85 25.35 -4.57 -0.19
C LYS A 85 26.51 -5.56 -0.14
N GLY A 86 26.46 -6.59 -1.00
CA GLY A 86 27.48 -7.64 -1.08
C GLY A 86 27.19 -8.88 -0.24
N ILE A 87 26.05 -8.94 0.46
CA ILE A 87 25.55 -10.20 1.01
C ILE A 87 25.05 -11.05 -0.15
N THR A 88 25.90 -11.92 -0.66
CA THR A 88 25.51 -13.07 -1.48
C THR A 88 25.35 -14.26 -0.54
N ALA A 89 24.31 -15.08 -0.72
CA ALA A 89 24.23 -16.35 0.01
C ALA A 89 25.57 -17.09 -0.15
N ALA A 90 26.16 -17.55 0.96
CA ALA A 90 27.31 -18.43 0.87
C ALA A 90 26.90 -19.62 -0.01
N SER A 91 27.69 -19.89 -1.05
CA SER A 91 27.48 -21.00 -1.97
C SER A 91 27.10 -22.23 -1.17
N ALA A 92 25.97 -22.85 -1.51
CA ALA A 92 25.49 -24.09 -0.89
C ALA A 92 26.36 -25.29 -1.31
N GLU A 93 27.68 -25.16 -1.20
CA GLU A 93 28.69 -26.13 -1.63
C GLU A 93 29.75 -26.24 -0.54
N GLN A 94 29.35 -26.80 0.61
CA GLN A 94 30.21 -27.51 1.59
C GLN A 94 29.33 -28.12 2.69
N ALA A 95 28.38 -28.95 2.29
CA ALA A 95 27.67 -29.87 3.19
C ALA A 95 27.37 -31.19 2.45
N ALA A 96 28.41 -31.73 1.81
CA ALA A 96 28.44 -33.09 1.29
C ALA A 96 29.92 -33.49 1.15
N ALA A 97 30.53 -33.89 2.27
CA ALA A 97 31.78 -34.63 2.34
C ALA A 97 31.56 -35.80 3.29
#